data_AF-A0A523XBS4-F1
#
_entry.id   AF-A0A523XBS4-F1
#
_cell.length_a   1.000
_cell.length_b   1.000
_cell.length_c   1.000
_cell.angle_alpha   90.00
_cell.angle_beta   90.00
_cell.angle_gamma   90.00
#
_symmetry.space_group_name_H-M   'P 1'
#
loop_
_entity.id
_entity.type
_entity.pdbx_description
1 polymer ?
#
loop_
_entity_poly.entity_id
_entity_poly.type
_entity_poly.pdbx_seq_one_letter_code
_entity_poly.pdbx_strand_id
1 'polypeptide(L)' 'MPLVQVREKAQITIPSKIRKTLGIKQGDYLEAEVEDNKIVLIPKIL' A
#
# COMPACT_ATOMS: atom_id res chain seq x y z
N MET A 1 6.60 -7.33 -11.79
CA MET A 1 6.12 -6.39 -10.75
C MET A 1 5.01 -5.55 -11.37
N PRO A 2 3.84 -5.41 -10.75
CA PRO A 2 2.78 -4.55 -11.30
C PRO A 2 3.19 -3.08 -11.16
N LEU A 3 3.16 -2.34 -12.28
CA LEU A 3 3.25 -0.88 -12.24
C LEU A 3 1.91 -0.32 -11.74
N VAL A 4 1.95 0.64 -10.83
CA VAL A 4 0.76 1.32 -10.32
C VAL A 4 0.84 2.81 -10.62
N GLN A 5 -0.32 3.42 -10.85
CA GLN A 5 -0.43 4.85 -11.12
C GLN A 5 -1.02 5.55 -9.90
N VAL A 6 -0.44 6.70 -9.55
CA VAL A 6 -1.03 7.64 -8.60
C VAL A 6 -2.27 8.26 -9.24
N ARG A 7 -3.42 8.09 -8.59
CA ARG A 7 -4.71 8.64 -9.00
C ARG A 7 -4.93 9.99 -8.33
N GLU A 8 -6.10 10.57 -8.56
CA GLU A 8 -6.54 11.76 -7.83
C GLU A 8 -6.39 11.58 -6.32
N LYS A 9 -6.18 12.71 -5.61
CA LYS A 9 -5.99 12.73 -4.16
C LYS A 9 -4.81 11.88 -3.67
N ALA A 10 -3.80 11.70 -4.53
CA ALA A 10 -2.58 10.93 -4.25
C ALA A 10 -2.83 9.47 -3.87
N GLN A 11 -3.93 8.87 -4.35
CA GLN A 11 -4.28 7.49 -4.03
C GLN A 11 -3.57 6.49 -4.97
N ILE A 12 -3.23 5.32 -4.45
CA ILE A 12 -2.77 4.17 -5.25
C ILE A 12 -3.63 2.95 -4.96
N THR A 13 -3.75 2.06 -5.95
CA THR A 13 -4.38 0.75 -5.73
C THR A 13 -3.31 -0.28 -5.40
N ILE A 14 -3.39 -0.87 -4.19
CA ILE A 14 -2.55 -2.01 -3.84
C ILE A 14 -2.99 -3.23 -4.67
N PRO A 15 -2.11 -3.81 -5.51
CA PRO A 15 -2.43 -4.96 -6.34
C PRO A 15 -2.97 -6.14 -5.52
N SER A 16 -3.93 -6.88 -6.09
CA SER A 16 -4.64 -7.96 -5.40
C SER A 16 -3.72 -9.02 -4.81
N LYS A 17 -2.61 -9.36 -5.49
CA LYS A 17 -1.61 -10.31 -5.00
C LYS A 17 -0.98 -9.83 -3.69
N ILE A 18 -0.51 -8.58 -3.63
CA ILE A 18 0.11 -8.00 -2.44
C ILE A 18 -0.91 -7.90 -1.30
N ARG A 19 -2.10 -7.35 -1.60
CA ARG A 19 -3.19 -7.20 -0.62
C ARG A 19 -3.57 -8.54 0.04
N LYS A 20 -3.74 -9.60 -0.77
CA LYS A 20 -4.08 -10.94 -0.26
C LYS A 20 -2.95 -11.57 0.54
N THR A 21 -1.69 -11.44 0.08
CA THR A 21 -0.52 -11.97 0.79
C THR A 21 -0.35 -11.34 2.17
N LEU A 22 -0.61 -10.03 2.29
CA LEU A 22 -0.47 -9.30 3.55
C LEU A 22 -1.77 -9.22 4.36
N GLY A 23 -2.87 -9.83 3.90
CA GLY A 23 -4.14 -9.85 4.61
C GLY A 23 -4.85 -8.49 4.75
N ILE A 24 -4.44 -7.48 3.96
CA ILE A 24 -4.97 -6.12 4.04
C ILE A 24 -6.43 -6.07 3.57
N LYS A 25 -7.29 -5.44 4.34
CA LYS A 25 -8.73 -5.27 4.11
C LYS A 25 -9.10 -3.79 4.00
N GLN A 26 -10.34 -3.55 3.57
CA GLN A 26 -10.89 -2.20 3.54
C GLN A 26 -11.02 -1.67 4.98
N GLY A 27 -10.53 -0.46 5.22
CA GLY A 27 -10.54 0.18 6.53
C GLY A 27 -9.24 0.01 7.33
N ASP A 28 -8.35 -0.89 6.92
CA ASP A 28 -7.06 -1.08 7.58
C ASP A 28 -6.18 0.16 7.44
N TYR A 29 -5.43 0.47 8.50
CA TYR A 29 -4.42 1.52 8.48
C TYR A 29 -3.08 0.96 8.02
N LEU A 30 -2.40 1.73 7.16
CA LEU A 30 -1.01 1.50 6.78
C LEU A 30 -0.20 2.72 7.18
N GLU A 31 0.92 2.49 7.85
CA GLU A 31 1.94 3.51 8.07
C GLU A 31 2.73 3.71 6.78
N ALA A 32 3.04 4.96 6.44
CA ALA A 32 3.74 5.32 5.21
C ALA A 32 5.04 6.05 5.55
N GLU A 33 6.16 5.49 5.11
CA GLU A 33 7.50 6.01 5.40
C GLU A 33 8.35 6.11 4.13
N VAL A 34 9.41 6.91 4.19
CA VAL A 34 10.41 7.03 3.11
C VAL A 34 11.70 6.37 3.58
N GLU A 35 12.10 5.32 2.88
CA GLU A 35 13.36 4.60 3.11
C GLU A 35 14.14 4.48 1.80
N ASP A 36 15.40 4.92 1.76
CA ASP A 36 16.27 4.79 0.59
C ASP A 36 15.62 5.17 -0.76
N ASN A 37 14.90 6.30 -0.76
CA ASN A 37 14.16 6.81 -1.92
C ASN A 37 13.02 5.89 -2.40
N LYS A 38 12.44 5.09 -1.49
CA LYS A 38 11.26 4.26 -1.70
C LYS A 38 10.16 4.67 -0.73
N ILE A 39 8.92 4.48 -1.15
CA ILE A 39 7.77 4.52 -0.24
C ILE A 39 7.60 3.12 0.34
N VAL A 40 7.65 3.02 1.66
CA VAL A 40 7.38 1.79 2.40
C VAL A 40 6.01 1.93 3.06
N LEU A 41 5.14 0.95 2.83
CA LEU A 41 3.81 0.89 3.44
C LEU A 41 3.74 -0.30 4.38
N ILE A 42 3.56 -0.04 5.68
CA ILE A 42 3.58 -1.05 6.74
C ILE A 42 2.15 -1.22 7.29
N PRO A 43 1.49 -2.36 7.07
CA PRO A 43 0.17 -2.61 7.65
C PRO A 43 0.19 -2.57 9.18
N LYS A 44 -0.69 -1.76 9.77
CA LYS A 44 -0.98 -1.74 11.22
C LYS A 44 -2.34 -2.41 11.44
N ILE A 45 -2.42 -3.68 11.03
CA ILE A 45 -3.63 -4.49 11.11
C ILE A 45 -4.02 -4.57 12.59
N LEU A 46 -5.19 -4.04 12.94
CA LEU A 46 -5.82 -4.15 14.26
C LEU A 46 -6.64 -5.44 14.34
#